data_AF-A0A133ZR85-F1
#
_entry.id   AF-A0A133ZR85-F1
#
_cell.length_a   1.000
_cell.length_b   1.000
_cell.length_c   1.000
_cell.angle_alpha   90.00
_cell.angle_beta   90.00
_cell.angle_gamma   90.00
#
_symmetry.space_group_name_H-M   'P 1'
#
loop_
_entity.id
_entity.type
_entity.pdbx_description
1 polymer ?
#
loop_
_entity_poly.entity_id
_entity_poly.type
_entity_poly.pdbx_seq_one_letter_code
_entity_poly.pdbx_strand_id
1 'polypeptide(L)'
;MKKRLYISLIVIAIVFFLVALSYYTSVGLDDMYIPADKHWQKNKIAKWSGKTGGRELSPVEQIENGVYFVYKDRLMYMESPDENVNEICKMPNQIVGILAKDNTVFWRECDDISFIYKAAPYGNIVKLVCDTGKLYMEGDSIYTLNVKHGLRKYDFNGNRIANRKDAIRFATKNTMFDDYVFYKGEDDQMLLSVPQYYKYDATKIKYLTHEVKFSRYYLESEEWDSYNREDVIEYDDLAKEVDKEVRSGGMYEQVNGKDTDNYDLQSIELSVWNFSDEVDGYIYLYGNQKITYLDKEYKRKLEEMTLEEQYSDDNREKFTYQINVKAVFRISIDEIKNSSNETYVNYERVSKSPDISGDWSRFIVDKNNVYVINEDEYTDKEAYRNLYIYSIDVDTGLNKEVYKKKRFFLGND
;
A
#
# COMPACT_ATOMS: atom_id res chain seq x y z
N MET A 1 19.00 -48.37 47.51
CA MET A 1 17.79 -48.18 46.66
C MET A 1 17.09 -46.84 46.88
N LYS A 2 16.72 -46.45 48.11
CA LYS A 2 15.96 -45.19 48.37
C LYS A 2 16.59 -43.90 47.80
N LYS A 3 17.91 -43.68 47.92
CA LYS A 3 18.59 -42.49 47.35
C LYS A 3 18.56 -42.41 45.82
N ARG A 4 18.69 -43.54 45.12
CA ARG A 4 18.63 -43.58 43.64
C ARG A 4 17.22 -43.29 43.12
N LEU A 5 16.20 -43.83 43.79
CA LEU A 5 14.79 -43.55 43.50
C LEU A 5 14.43 -42.07 43.72
N TYR A 6 14.96 -41.45 44.78
CA TYR A 6 14.75 -40.03 45.07
C TYR A 6 15.40 -39.10 44.03
N ILE A 7 16.61 -39.43 43.59
CA ILE A 7 17.30 -38.69 42.53
C ILE A 7 16.54 -38.83 41.20
N SER A 8 16.08 -40.03 40.85
CA SER A 8 15.26 -40.23 39.65
C SER A 8 13.94 -39.44 39.69
N LEU A 9 13.27 -39.37 40.85
CA LEU A 9 12.06 -38.56 41.03
C LEU A 9 12.32 -37.06 40.85
N ILE A 10 13.44 -36.55 41.37
CA ILE A 10 13.83 -35.14 41.20
C ILE A 10 14.14 -34.83 39.73
N VAL A 11 14.87 -35.72 39.05
CA VAL A 11 15.18 -35.54 37.62
C VAL A 11 13.91 -35.54 36.78
N ILE A 12 12.96 -36.45 37.05
CA ILE A 12 11.67 -36.49 36.35
C ILE A 12 10.86 -35.20 36.60
N ALA A 13 10.83 -34.70 37.84
CA ALA A 13 10.14 -33.46 38.16
C ALA A 13 10.76 -32.23 37.45
N ILE A 14 12.09 -32.15 37.37
CA ILE A 14 12.78 -31.08 36.65
C ILE A 14 12.50 -31.17 35.14
N VAL A 15 12.54 -32.37 34.56
CA VAL A 15 12.22 -32.57 33.13
C VAL A 15 10.77 -32.18 32.85
N PHE A 16 9.83 -32.60 33.70
CA PHE A 16 8.41 -32.24 33.55
C PHE A 16 8.19 -30.72 33.67
N PHE A 17 8.89 -30.07 34.61
CA PHE A 17 8.85 -28.62 34.75
C PHE A 17 9.43 -27.89 33.54
N LEU A 18 10.55 -28.37 32.97
CA LEU A 18 11.14 -27.82 31.77
C LEU A 18 10.26 -28.02 30.53
N VAL A 19 9.57 -29.16 30.41
CA VAL A 19 8.60 -29.43 29.34
C VAL A 19 7.34 -28.58 29.50
N ALA A 20 6.83 -28.42 30.73
CA ALA A 20 5.70 -27.55 30.99
C ALA A 20 6.04 -26.07 30.74
N LEU A 21 7.25 -25.65 31.13
CA LEU A 21 7.75 -24.31 30.87
C LEU A 21 7.96 -24.09 29.37
N SER A 22 8.57 -25.05 28.67
CA SER A 22 8.77 -24.95 27.22
C SER A 22 7.45 -24.92 26.46
N TYR A 23 6.47 -25.74 26.84
CA TYR A 23 5.11 -25.73 26.28
C TYR A 23 4.39 -24.41 26.57
N TYR A 24 4.48 -23.88 27.79
CA TYR A 24 3.90 -22.58 28.15
C TYR A 24 4.56 -21.43 27.38
N THR A 25 5.87 -21.50 27.15
CA THR A 25 6.59 -20.50 26.35
C THR A 25 6.38 -20.64 24.84
N SER A 26 6.06 -21.84 24.34
CA SER A 26 5.96 -22.09 22.88
C SER A 26 4.52 -22.04 22.35
N VAL A 27 3.57 -22.64 23.06
CA VAL A 27 2.15 -22.68 22.65
C VAL A 27 1.34 -21.59 23.35
N GLY A 28 1.64 -21.33 24.63
CA GLY A 28 0.88 -20.37 25.44
C GLY A 28 1.03 -18.91 25.03
N LEU A 29 2.14 -18.51 24.40
CA LEU A 29 2.38 -17.10 24.07
C LEU A 29 1.57 -16.63 22.86
N ASP A 30 1.32 -17.48 21.86
CA ASP A 30 0.57 -17.11 20.66
C ASP A 30 -0.94 -17.11 20.91
N ASP A 31 -1.45 -18.05 21.71
CA ASP A 31 -2.86 -18.07 22.18
C ASP A 31 -3.24 -16.85 23.06
N MET A 32 -2.25 -16.11 23.55
CA MET A 32 -2.47 -14.87 24.31
C MET A 32 -2.68 -13.65 23.41
N TYR A 33 -2.50 -13.76 22.10
CA TYR A 33 -2.78 -12.68 21.15
C TYR A 33 -4.12 -12.90 20.46
N ILE A 34 -4.94 -11.86 20.42
CA ILE A 34 -6.29 -11.91 19.85
C ILE A 34 -6.36 -10.87 18.72
N PRO A 35 -6.90 -11.23 17.54
CA PRO A 35 -7.17 -10.28 16.47
C PRO A 35 -7.95 -9.03 16.92
N ALA A 36 -7.70 -7.90 16.26
CA ALA A 36 -8.30 -6.61 16.57
C ALA A 36 -9.82 -6.65 16.73
N ASP A 37 -10.50 -7.30 15.79
CA ASP A 37 -11.95 -7.46 15.69
C ASP A 37 -12.55 -8.27 16.85
N LYS A 38 -11.76 -9.18 17.43
CA LYS A 38 -12.14 -10.09 18.52
C LYS A 38 -11.67 -9.64 19.90
N HIS A 39 -10.84 -8.60 19.99
CA HIS A 39 -10.30 -8.15 21.26
C HIS A 39 -11.38 -7.48 22.14
N TRP A 40 -11.44 -7.82 23.43
CA TRP A 40 -12.46 -7.31 24.37
C TRP A 40 -12.38 -5.79 24.60
N GLN A 41 -11.26 -5.16 24.24
CA GLN A 41 -11.08 -3.70 24.25
C GLN A 41 -11.18 -3.04 22.87
N LYS A 42 -11.74 -3.71 21.85
CA LYS A 42 -11.79 -3.16 20.48
C LYS A 42 -12.32 -1.73 20.37
N ASN A 43 -13.32 -1.37 21.17
CA ASN A 43 -13.87 0.00 21.18
C ASN A 43 -12.92 1.05 21.82
N LYS A 44 -11.97 0.62 22.65
CA LYS A 44 -10.90 1.50 23.18
C LYS A 44 -9.76 1.61 22.18
N ILE A 45 -9.41 0.51 21.52
CA ILE A 45 -8.40 0.45 20.45
C ILE A 45 -8.84 1.31 19.26
N ALA A 46 -10.08 1.16 18.80
CA ALA A 46 -10.67 1.98 17.73
C ALA A 46 -10.93 3.45 18.13
N LYS A 47 -10.80 3.80 19.42
CA LYS A 47 -10.74 5.20 19.88
C LYS A 47 -9.32 5.75 19.87
N TRP A 48 -8.30 4.87 19.85
CA TRP A 48 -6.89 5.23 19.74
C TRP A 48 -6.44 5.41 18.29
N SER A 49 -7.14 4.83 17.32
CA SER A 49 -7.05 5.17 15.90
C SER A 49 -8.12 6.22 15.58
N GLY A 50 -7.72 7.36 15.02
CA GLY A 50 -8.70 8.27 14.43
C GLY A 50 -9.33 7.60 13.20
N LYS A 51 -10.50 8.06 12.74
CA LYS A 51 -11.09 7.63 11.45
C LYS A 51 -10.31 8.15 10.22
N THR A 52 -9.01 8.27 10.33
CA THR A 52 -8.13 8.88 9.35
C THR A 52 -6.90 8.03 9.29
N GLY A 53 -6.52 7.58 8.09
CA GLY A 53 -5.29 6.85 7.86
C GLY A 53 -4.06 7.48 8.45
N GLY A 54 -3.07 6.64 8.67
CA GLY A 54 -1.71 7.06 8.93
C GLY A 54 -1.15 7.79 7.71
N ARG A 55 -0.85 9.08 7.88
CA ARG A 55 -0.20 9.92 6.88
C ARG A 55 1.32 9.84 7.03
N GLU A 56 2.05 9.60 5.95
CA GLU A 56 3.53 9.67 5.94
C GLU A 56 4.03 11.13 5.92
N LEU A 57 5.29 11.35 6.33
CA LEU A 57 5.98 12.63 6.14
C LEU A 57 5.88 13.15 4.70
N SER A 58 5.40 14.40 4.56
CA SER A 58 5.36 15.11 3.29
C SER A 58 6.22 16.39 3.35
N PRO A 59 6.81 16.86 2.25
CA PRO A 59 7.44 18.18 2.21
C PRO A 59 6.46 19.35 2.43
N VAL A 60 5.17 19.11 2.22
CA VAL A 60 4.10 20.12 2.31
C VAL A 60 2.89 19.50 2.99
N GLU A 61 2.32 20.20 3.96
CA GLU A 61 1.12 19.78 4.69
C GLU A 61 0.16 20.96 4.80
N GLN A 62 -1.08 20.74 4.38
CA GLN A 62 -2.16 21.71 4.53
C GLN A 62 -2.98 21.39 5.78
N ILE A 63 -3.22 22.41 6.59
CA ILE A 63 -4.15 22.38 7.73
C ILE A 63 -5.29 23.37 7.48
N GLU A 64 -6.30 23.37 8.36
CA GLU A 64 -7.45 24.28 8.25
C GLU A 64 -7.04 25.75 8.11
N ASN A 65 -6.01 26.17 8.85
CA ASN A 65 -5.59 27.57 8.95
C ASN A 65 -4.28 27.88 8.19
N GLY A 66 -3.90 27.10 7.18
CA GLY A 66 -2.72 27.42 6.36
C GLY A 66 -1.92 26.22 5.89
N VAL A 67 -0.72 26.50 5.38
CA VAL A 67 0.17 25.50 4.76
C VAL A 67 1.53 25.56 5.41
N TYR A 68 1.98 24.41 5.91
CA TYR A 68 3.37 24.20 6.30
C TYR A 68 4.14 23.63 5.11
N PHE A 69 5.39 24.03 4.94
CA PHE A 69 6.25 23.47 3.92
C PHE A 69 7.73 23.57 4.27
N VAL A 70 8.49 22.64 3.72
CA VAL A 70 9.94 22.53 3.92
C VAL A 70 10.67 23.06 2.70
N TYR A 71 11.71 23.86 2.95
CA TYR A 71 12.72 24.19 1.94
C TYR A 71 14.11 23.97 2.52
N LYS A 72 14.76 22.88 2.09
CA LYS A 72 16.06 22.45 2.60
C LYS A 72 16.02 22.23 4.12
N ASP A 73 16.74 23.06 4.87
CA ASP A 73 16.89 23.04 6.32
C ASP A 73 15.87 23.95 7.03
N ARG A 74 14.94 24.57 6.29
CA ARG A 74 13.96 25.52 6.81
C ARG A 74 12.56 24.96 6.80
N LEU A 75 11.85 25.16 7.90
CA LEU A 75 10.42 24.92 8.03
C LEU A 75 9.70 26.26 7.98
N MET A 76 8.72 26.37 7.09
CA MET A 76 7.95 27.59 6.87
C MET A 76 6.46 27.33 7.01
N TYR A 77 5.72 28.42 7.24
CA TYR A 77 4.27 28.43 7.34
C TYR A 77 3.69 29.67 6.68
N MET A 78 2.53 29.49 6.05
CA MET A 78 1.78 30.53 5.36
C MET A 78 0.30 30.35 5.71
N GLU A 79 -0.31 31.36 6.33
CA GLU A 79 -1.72 31.31 6.78
C GLU A 79 -2.69 31.31 5.59
N SER A 80 -2.41 32.13 4.57
CA SER A 80 -3.20 32.21 3.35
C SER A 80 -2.32 32.48 2.11
N PRO A 81 -2.79 32.16 0.88
CA PRO A 81 -1.99 32.31 -0.35
C PRO A 81 -1.45 33.73 -0.61
N ASP A 82 -2.10 34.74 -0.06
CA ASP A 82 -1.77 36.16 -0.25
C ASP A 82 -0.94 36.74 0.91
N GLU A 83 -0.61 35.93 1.91
CA GLU A 83 0.15 36.35 3.09
C GLU A 83 1.64 36.05 3.00
N ASN A 84 2.40 36.70 3.88
CA ASN A 84 3.84 36.49 3.96
C ASN A 84 4.16 35.09 4.49
N VAL A 85 5.16 34.47 3.88
CA VAL A 85 5.74 33.22 4.37
C VAL A 85 6.56 33.51 5.64
N ASN A 86 6.19 32.85 6.73
CA ASN A 86 6.92 32.91 8.00
C ASN A 86 7.86 31.72 8.13
N GLU A 87 9.10 31.96 8.55
CA GLU A 87 10.02 30.89 8.93
C GLU A 87 9.78 30.49 10.39
N ILE A 88 9.42 29.23 10.62
CA ILE A 88 9.25 28.68 11.97
C ILE A 88 10.62 28.37 12.57
N CYS A 89 11.45 27.68 11.79
CA CYS A 89 12.78 27.31 12.23
C CYS A 89 13.73 26.99 11.09
N LYS A 90 15.02 27.09 11.42
CA LYS A 90 16.13 26.59 10.62
C LYS A 90 16.90 25.54 11.41
N MET A 91 17.04 24.35 10.84
CA MET A 91 17.77 23.22 11.41
C MET A 91 19.23 23.18 10.92
N PRO A 92 20.14 22.51 11.65
CA PRO A 92 21.50 22.26 11.16
C PRO A 92 21.54 21.41 9.88
N ASN A 93 20.65 20.42 9.77
CA ASN A 93 20.55 19.51 8.62
C ASN A 93 19.25 19.73 7.83
N GLN A 94 19.21 19.16 6.62
CA GLN A 94 18.00 19.18 5.80
C GLN A 94 16.83 18.51 6.53
N ILE A 95 15.65 19.10 6.44
CA ILE A 95 14.42 18.49 6.96
C ILE A 95 13.87 17.53 5.89
N VAL A 96 13.54 16.30 6.30
CA VAL A 96 13.06 15.24 5.40
C VAL A 96 11.62 15.52 4.95
N GLY A 97 10.80 16.01 5.87
CA GLY A 97 9.40 16.34 5.66
C GLY A 97 8.75 16.76 6.97
N ILE A 98 7.44 16.93 6.94
CA ILE A 98 6.60 17.38 8.04
C ILE A 98 5.32 16.55 8.14
N LEU A 99 4.77 16.54 9.35
CA LEU A 99 3.40 16.11 9.65
C LEU A 99 2.76 17.22 10.45
N ALA A 100 1.56 17.65 10.07
CA ALA A 100 0.86 18.71 10.77
C ALA A 100 -0.53 18.25 11.24
N LYS A 101 -0.88 18.67 12.44
CA LYS A 101 -2.23 18.54 12.99
C LYS A 101 -2.55 19.75 13.86
N ASP A 102 -3.69 20.37 13.57
CA ASP A 102 -4.10 21.63 14.18
C ASP A 102 -2.94 22.64 14.09
N ASN A 103 -2.62 23.33 15.19
CA ASN A 103 -1.50 24.28 15.25
C ASN A 103 -0.18 23.63 15.68
N THR A 104 0.00 22.33 15.45
CA THR A 104 1.23 21.61 15.79
C THR A 104 1.84 20.98 14.54
N VAL A 105 3.13 21.23 14.35
CA VAL A 105 3.94 20.61 13.30
C VAL A 105 5.02 19.72 13.92
N PHE A 106 5.22 18.56 13.30
CA PHE A 106 6.24 17.59 13.63
C PHE A 106 7.15 17.38 12.43
N TRP A 107 8.45 17.23 12.66
CA TRP A 107 9.40 17.02 11.57
C TRP A 107 10.62 16.23 12.02
N ARG A 108 11.46 15.89 11.05
CA ARG A 108 12.70 15.17 11.26
C ARG A 108 13.80 15.68 10.32
N GLU A 109 15.02 15.73 10.82
CA GLU A 109 16.23 16.02 10.03
C GLU A 109 16.74 14.77 9.28
N CYS A 110 17.44 14.97 8.16
CA CYS A 110 18.09 13.93 7.39
C CYS A 110 19.36 13.45 8.12
N ASP A 111 19.17 12.66 9.17
CA ASP A 111 20.24 11.99 9.95
C ASP A 111 19.72 10.65 10.49
N ASP A 112 20.56 9.62 10.47
CA ASP A 112 20.29 8.25 10.92
C ASP A 112 19.92 8.17 12.41
N ILE A 113 20.24 9.22 13.19
CA ILE A 113 19.93 9.34 14.63
C ILE A 113 19.23 10.68 14.91
N SER A 114 18.28 11.05 14.07
CA SER A 114 17.53 12.30 14.22
C SER A 114 16.40 12.18 15.24
N PHE A 115 16.24 13.23 16.06
CA PHE A 115 15.07 13.40 16.91
C PHE A 115 13.84 13.69 16.05
N ILE A 116 12.67 13.26 16.53
CA ILE A 116 11.40 13.82 16.09
C ILE A 116 11.24 15.14 16.84
N TYR A 117 11.06 16.23 16.10
CA TYR A 117 10.85 17.55 16.65
C TYR A 117 9.35 17.91 16.61
N LYS A 118 8.94 18.80 17.51
CA LYS A 118 7.58 19.35 17.59
C LYS A 118 7.66 20.85 17.85
N ALA A 119 6.82 21.63 17.18
CA ALA A 119 6.60 23.04 17.49
C ALA A 119 5.18 23.47 17.12
N ALA A 120 4.74 24.58 17.71
CA ALA A 120 3.66 25.40 17.17
C ALA A 120 4.28 26.48 16.26
N PRO A 121 3.53 27.12 15.34
CA PRO A 121 4.09 28.08 14.37
C PRO A 121 4.93 29.20 15.01
N TYR A 122 4.61 29.58 16.25
CA TYR A 122 5.32 30.60 17.03
C TYR A 122 5.81 30.07 18.39
N GLY A 123 5.85 28.75 18.55
CA GLY A 123 6.22 28.07 19.79
C GLY A 123 7.69 27.69 19.86
N ASN A 124 8.15 27.32 21.06
CA ASN A 124 9.48 26.74 21.22
C ASN A 124 9.56 25.37 20.54
N ILE A 125 10.72 25.08 19.95
CA ILE A 125 11.04 23.76 19.40
C ILE A 125 11.29 22.78 20.53
N VAL A 126 10.60 21.65 20.50
CA VAL A 126 10.74 20.56 21.48
C VAL A 126 11.32 19.33 20.78
N LYS A 127 12.37 18.74 21.37
CA LYS A 127 12.85 17.40 21.01
C LYS A 127 11.90 16.38 21.64
N LEU A 128 11.08 15.73 20.82
CA LEU A 128 9.99 14.89 21.29
C LEU A 128 10.47 13.47 21.63
N VAL A 129 11.08 12.79 20.67
CA VAL A 129 11.52 11.40 20.78
C VAL A 129 12.81 11.20 20.00
N CYS A 130 13.75 10.44 20.54
CA CYS A 130 14.90 9.91 19.81
C CYS A 130 14.55 8.51 19.29
N ASP A 131 14.13 8.43 18.02
CA ASP A 131 13.81 7.16 17.39
C ASP A 131 14.00 7.27 15.88
N THR A 132 14.27 6.15 15.22
CA THR A 132 14.68 6.11 13.81
C THR A 132 13.61 5.42 12.97
N GLY A 133 13.68 5.53 11.64
CA GLY A 133 12.71 4.93 10.71
C GLY A 133 11.71 5.90 10.10
N LYS A 134 10.79 5.41 9.27
CA LYS A 134 9.76 6.24 8.64
C LYS A 134 8.76 6.76 9.68
N LEU A 135 8.24 7.96 9.48
CA LEU A 135 7.35 8.63 10.44
C LEU A 135 5.95 8.74 9.86
N TYR A 136 4.95 8.38 10.65
CA TYR A 136 3.53 8.50 10.29
C TYR A 136 2.75 9.21 11.39
N MET A 137 1.61 9.79 11.03
CA MET A 137 0.65 10.32 11.98
C MET A 137 -0.73 9.77 11.70
N GLU A 138 -1.36 9.19 12.71
CA GLU A 138 -2.75 8.72 12.67
C GLU A 138 -3.45 9.21 13.93
N GLY A 139 -4.60 9.88 13.78
CA GLY A 139 -5.32 10.45 14.92
C GLY A 139 -4.44 11.39 15.75
N ASP A 140 -4.32 11.11 17.05
CA ASP A 140 -3.50 11.87 18.02
C ASP A 140 -2.18 11.16 18.35
N SER A 141 -1.64 10.40 17.39
CA SER A 141 -0.47 9.56 17.60
C SER A 141 0.55 9.69 16.47
N ILE A 142 1.81 9.52 16.84
CA ILE A 142 2.94 9.47 15.93
C ILE A 142 3.47 8.05 15.93
N TYR A 143 3.73 7.52 14.74
CA TYR A 143 4.30 6.21 14.56
C TYR A 143 5.69 6.32 13.97
N THR A 144 6.61 5.49 14.45
CA THR A 144 7.88 5.22 13.79
C THR A 144 7.88 3.79 13.31
N LEU A 145 8.25 3.60 12.05
CA LEU A 145 8.39 2.28 11.44
C LEU A 145 9.84 2.05 11.04
N ASN A 146 10.46 1.02 11.63
CA ASN A 146 11.86 0.71 11.45
C ASN A 146 12.11 -0.80 11.40
N VAL A 147 13.03 -1.25 10.54
CA VAL A 147 13.42 -2.67 10.42
C VAL A 147 13.97 -3.24 11.74
N LYS A 148 14.82 -2.50 12.46
CA LYS A 148 15.46 -2.90 13.72
C LYS A 148 14.51 -2.87 14.91
N HIS A 149 13.55 -1.94 14.89
CA HIS A 149 12.76 -1.59 16.06
C HIS A 149 11.27 -1.88 15.92
N GLY A 150 10.85 -2.38 14.75
CA GLY A 150 9.47 -2.62 14.38
C GLY A 150 8.68 -1.32 14.32
N LEU A 151 7.41 -1.41 14.68
CA LEU A 151 6.50 -0.28 14.76
C LEU A 151 6.41 0.21 16.21
N ARG A 152 6.60 1.51 16.43
CA ARG A 152 6.39 2.16 17.73
C ARG A 152 5.39 3.30 17.58
N LYS A 153 4.51 3.43 18.58
CA LYS A 153 3.47 4.46 18.64
C LYS A 153 3.75 5.36 19.85
N TYR A 154 3.68 6.67 19.63
CA TYR A 154 3.91 7.70 20.62
C TYR A 154 2.73 8.66 20.68
N ASP A 155 2.44 9.16 21.87
CA ASP A 155 1.57 10.34 22.02
C ASP A 155 2.32 11.62 21.57
N PHE A 156 1.60 12.74 21.46
CA PHE A 156 2.18 14.03 21.10
C PHE A 156 3.05 14.68 22.21
N ASN A 157 3.26 13.99 23.33
CA ASN A 157 4.20 14.36 24.39
C ASN A 157 5.47 13.50 24.36
N GLY A 158 5.56 12.54 23.43
CA GLY A 158 6.71 11.64 23.27
C GLY A 158 6.67 10.40 24.18
N ASN A 159 5.57 10.17 24.90
CA ASN A 159 5.41 8.94 25.66
C ASN A 159 5.08 7.80 24.69
N ARG A 160 5.82 6.70 24.82
CA ARG A 160 5.54 5.50 24.02
C ARG A 160 4.27 4.82 24.55
N ILE A 161 3.28 4.67 23.68
CA ILE A 161 1.98 4.08 24.00
C ILE A 161 1.78 2.70 23.37
N ALA A 162 2.53 2.34 22.33
CA ALA A 162 2.61 0.96 21.84
C ALA A 162 4.00 0.66 21.28
N ASN A 163 4.39 -0.62 21.33
CA ASN A 163 5.67 -1.08 20.79
C ASN A 163 5.54 -2.49 20.24
N ARG A 164 6.04 -2.66 19.01
CA ARG A 164 6.14 -3.94 18.31
C ARG A 164 7.60 -4.20 17.97
N LYS A 165 8.10 -5.41 18.26
CA LYS A 165 9.48 -5.80 17.91
C LYS A 165 9.61 -6.62 16.63
N ASP A 166 8.53 -7.13 16.08
CA ASP A 166 8.62 -7.95 14.87
C ASP A 166 8.96 -7.05 13.70
N ALA A 167 10.06 -7.36 13.02
CA ALA A 167 10.53 -6.62 11.86
C ALA A 167 9.44 -6.66 10.79
N ILE A 168 8.89 -5.50 10.42
CA ILE A 168 8.23 -5.38 9.13
C ILE A 168 9.36 -5.59 8.11
N ARG A 169 9.25 -6.67 7.32
CA ARG A 169 10.22 -6.97 6.26
C ARG A 169 10.33 -5.76 5.33
N PHE A 170 11.49 -5.59 4.70
CA PHE A 170 11.76 -4.47 3.80
C PHE A 170 10.56 -4.18 2.89
N ALA A 171 10.01 -2.98 3.04
CA ALA A 171 8.87 -2.50 2.28
C ALA A 171 9.35 -1.40 1.34
N THR A 172 9.10 -1.58 0.04
CA THR A 172 9.39 -0.56 -0.97
C THR A 172 8.45 0.63 -0.80
N LYS A 173 7.20 0.35 -0.41
CA LYS A 173 6.20 1.33 0.03
C LYS A 173 5.30 0.74 1.11
N ASN A 174 4.80 1.58 2.02
CA ASN A 174 3.83 1.17 3.02
C ASN A 174 2.89 2.33 3.37
N THR A 175 1.71 1.99 3.88
CA THR A 175 0.77 2.90 4.52
C THR A 175 0.18 2.21 5.75
N MET A 176 -0.47 2.98 6.62
CA MET A 176 -0.99 2.53 7.89
C MET A 176 -2.42 3.00 8.10
N PHE A 177 -3.25 2.17 8.74
CA PHE A 177 -4.61 2.52 9.12
C PHE A 177 -5.12 1.55 10.19
N ASP A 178 -5.76 2.04 11.24
CA ASP A 178 -6.27 1.22 12.37
C ASP A 178 -5.23 0.24 12.94
N ASP A 179 -3.99 0.71 13.08
CA ASP A 179 -2.80 -0.09 13.37
C ASP A 179 -2.42 -1.15 12.31
N TYR A 180 -3.24 -1.45 11.29
CA TYR A 180 -2.81 -2.29 10.16
C TYR A 180 -1.67 -1.62 9.39
N VAL A 181 -0.80 -2.44 8.80
CA VAL A 181 0.24 -1.96 7.89
C VAL A 181 0.05 -2.65 6.56
N PHE A 182 -0.32 -1.89 5.54
CA PHE A 182 -0.42 -2.35 4.17
C PHE A 182 0.85 -1.92 3.42
N TYR A 183 1.52 -2.85 2.77
CA TYR A 183 2.82 -2.58 2.19
C TYR A 183 3.12 -3.45 0.97
N LYS A 184 4.01 -2.93 0.14
CA LYS A 184 4.55 -3.63 -1.01
C LYS A 184 5.90 -4.25 -0.62
N GLY A 185 6.00 -5.57 -0.76
CA GLY A 185 7.22 -6.34 -0.50
C GLY A 185 8.30 -6.11 -1.56
N GLU A 186 9.42 -6.83 -1.41
CA GLU A 186 10.53 -6.79 -2.36
C GLU A 186 10.18 -7.46 -3.71
N ASP A 187 9.37 -8.52 -3.67
CA ASP A 187 8.91 -9.26 -4.87
C ASP A 187 7.63 -8.66 -5.48
N ASP A 188 7.41 -7.35 -5.30
CA ASP A 188 6.20 -6.61 -5.70
C ASP A 188 4.85 -7.11 -5.14
N GLN A 189 4.86 -8.14 -4.29
CA GLN A 189 3.70 -8.66 -3.56
C GLN A 189 3.08 -7.61 -2.64
N MET A 190 1.75 -7.56 -2.62
CA MET A 190 1.01 -6.69 -1.71
C MET A 190 0.70 -7.46 -0.43
N LEU A 191 1.13 -6.91 0.71
CA LEU A 191 1.09 -7.59 2.00
C LEU A 191 0.34 -6.74 3.02
N LEU A 192 -0.46 -7.41 3.85
CA LEU A 192 -1.15 -6.82 4.98
C LEU A 192 -0.65 -7.44 6.29
N SER A 193 -0.05 -6.61 7.12
CA SER A 193 0.19 -6.93 8.53
C SER A 193 -1.09 -6.66 9.32
N VAL A 194 -1.71 -7.72 9.84
CA VAL A 194 -2.92 -7.68 10.66
C VAL A 194 -2.55 -7.64 12.15
N PRO A 195 -2.99 -6.62 12.91
CA PRO A 195 -2.66 -6.48 14.32
C PRO A 195 -3.37 -7.53 15.19
N GLN A 196 -2.60 -8.15 16.07
CA GLN A 196 -3.05 -9.02 17.14
C GLN A 196 -2.61 -8.42 18.48
N TYR A 197 -3.56 -8.21 19.37
CA TYR A 197 -3.33 -7.55 20.66
C TYR A 197 -3.14 -8.58 21.75
N TYR A 198 -2.15 -8.35 22.62
CA TYR A 198 -1.98 -9.18 23.81
C TYR A 198 -3.19 -9.01 24.73
N LYS A 199 -3.81 -10.13 25.09
CA LYS A 199 -5.08 -10.21 25.83
C LYS A 199 -5.12 -9.34 27.10
N TYR A 200 -3.99 -9.17 27.77
CA TYR A 200 -3.87 -8.43 29.03
C TYR A 200 -3.22 -7.04 28.90
N ASP A 201 -2.74 -6.66 27.72
CA ASP A 201 -2.01 -5.40 27.48
C ASP A 201 -2.06 -5.00 26.00
N ALA A 202 -3.04 -4.16 25.64
CA ALA A 202 -3.22 -3.71 24.26
C ALA A 202 -2.07 -2.84 23.71
N THR A 203 -1.11 -2.42 24.55
CA THR A 203 0.10 -1.71 24.09
C THR A 203 1.12 -2.66 23.45
N LYS A 204 0.93 -3.97 23.63
CA LYS A 204 1.72 -5.04 23.02
C LYS A 204 0.95 -5.62 21.83
N ILE A 205 1.49 -5.37 20.66
CA ILE A 205 0.90 -5.79 19.39
C ILE A 205 1.88 -6.75 18.72
N LYS A 206 1.37 -7.90 18.28
CA LYS A 206 2.00 -8.83 17.32
C LYS A 206 1.26 -8.68 16.00
N TYR A 207 1.87 -9.02 14.87
CA TYR A 207 1.09 -9.08 13.64
C TYR A 207 1.28 -10.38 12.90
N LEU A 208 0.22 -10.73 12.19
CA LEU A 208 0.19 -11.80 11.23
C LEU A 208 0.17 -11.18 9.82
N THR A 209 1.12 -11.57 8.98
CA THR A 209 1.22 -11.07 7.61
C THR A 209 0.46 -11.99 6.68
N HIS A 210 -0.34 -11.40 5.79
CA HIS A 210 -1.03 -12.10 4.71
C HIS A 210 -0.74 -11.39 3.37
N GLU A 211 -0.79 -12.15 2.28
CA GLU A 211 -0.78 -11.59 0.94
C GLU A 211 -2.19 -11.12 0.55
N VAL A 212 -2.28 -9.93 -0.04
CA VAL A 212 -3.52 -9.37 -0.56
C VAL A 212 -3.58 -9.67 -2.06
N LYS A 213 -4.45 -10.61 -2.44
CA LYS A 213 -4.57 -11.10 -3.81
C LYS A 213 -5.55 -10.23 -4.62
N PHE A 214 -5.02 -9.49 -5.60
CA PHE A 214 -5.82 -8.66 -6.51
C PHE A 214 -6.19 -9.36 -7.83
N SER A 215 -5.42 -10.38 -8.23
CA SER A 215 -5.62 -11.10 -9.49
C SER A 215 -6.63 -12.22 -9.36
N ARG A 216 -7.44 -12.42 -10.41
CA ARG A 216 -8.49 -13.44 -10.49
C ARG A 216 -8.38 -14.22 -11.80
N TYR A 217 -8.67 -15.52 -11.72
CA TYR A 217 -8.57 -16.46 -12.83
C TYR A 217 -9.88 -17.25 -12.95
N TYR A 218 -10.42 -17.37 -14.17
CA TYR A 218 -11.76 -17.90 -14.42
C TYR A 218 -11.77 -19.17 -15.29
N LEU A 219 -10.67 -19.46 -15.97
CA LEU A 219 -10.48 -20.69 -16.73
C LEU A 219 -9.33 -21.49 -16.14
N GLU A 220 -9.38 -22.81 -16.34
CA GLU A 220 -8.28 -23.73 -15.95
C GLU A 220 -6.94 -23.23 -16.50
N SER A 221 -5.90 -23.32 -15.68
CA SER A 221 -4.56 -22.91 -16.04
C SER A 221 -3.99 -23.83 -17.12
N GLU A 222 -3.38 -23.26 -18.15
CA GLU A 222 -2.62 -23.99 -19.15
C GLU A 222 -1.14 -24.10 -18.76
N GLU A 223 -0.35 -24.92 -19.46
CA GLU A 223 1.07 -25.17 -19.11
C GLU A 223 1.93 -23.89 -19.11
N TRP A 224 1.51 -22.85 -19.84
CA TRP A 224 2.20 -21.56 -19.92
C TRP A 224 1.69 -20.53 -18.90
N ASP A 225 0.67 -20.86 -18.11
CA ASP A 225 0.10 -19.95 -17.12
C ASP A 225 0.84 -20.05 -15.78
N SER A 226 0.88 -18.92 -15.07
CA SER A 226 1.59 -18.81 -13.79
C SER A 226 0.72 -19.12 -12.56
N TYR A 227 -0.57 -19.41 -12.77
CA TYR A 227 -1.54 -19.69 -11.71
C TYR A 227 -1.94 -21.16 -11.75
N ASN A 228 -2.43 -21.70 -10.62
CA ASN A 228 -2.83 -23.10 -10.54
C ASN A 228 -4.34 -23.25 -10.68
N ARG A 229 -4.79 -24.48 -10.94
CA ARG A 229 -6.22 -24.82 -11.00
C ARG A 229 -6.98 -24.47 -9.72
N GLU A 230 -6.35 -24.56 -8.55
CA GLU A 230 -6.98 -24.21 -7.27
C GLU A 230 -7.19 -22.70 -7.08
N ASP A 231 -6.51 -21.87 -7.87
CA ASP A 231 -6.68 -20.41 -7.88
C ASP A 231 -7.85 -19.96 -8.77
N VAL A 232 -8.46 -20.89 -9.52
CA VAL A 232 -9.58 -20.60 -10.42
C VAL A 232 -10.88 -20.44 -9.64
N ILE A 233 -11.58 -19.36 -9.92
CA ILE A 233 -12.82 -18.97 -9.25
C ILE A 233 -13.98 -18.92 -10.23
N GLU A 234 -15.20 -18.92 -9.70
CA GLU A 234 -16.39 -18.70 -10.51
C GLU A 234 -16.45 -17.27 -11.05
N TYR A 235 -17.17 -17.11 -12.17
CA TYR A 235 -17.34 -15.83 -12.85
C TYR A 235 -18.12 -14.84 -11.98
N ASP A 236 -17.41 -13.91 -11.37
CA ASP A 236 -17.90 -13.02 -10.32
C ASP A 236 -18.39 -11.65 -10.83
N ASP A 237 -18.68 -10.72 -9.93
CA ASP A 237 -19.19 -9.40 -10.29
C ASP A 237 -18.13 -8.50 -10.96
N LEU A 238 -16.86 -8.63 -10.59
CA LEU A 238 -15.76 -7.92 -11.25
C LEU A 238 -15.63 -8.39 -12.70
N ALA A 239 -15.70 -9.71 -12.94
CA ALA A 239 -15.70 -10.30 -14.26
C ALA A 239 -16.84 -9.75 -15.12
N LYS A 240 -18.08 -9.74 -14.60
CA LYS A 240 -19.26 -9.20 -15.32
C LYS A 240 -19.08 -7.75 -15.72
N GLU A 241 -18.56 -6.91 -14.83
CA GLU A 241 -18.36 -5.49 -15.10
C GLU A 241 -17.29 -5.26 -16.17
N VAL A 242 -16.11 -5.84 -15.98
CA VAL A 242 -14.96 -5.67 -16.87
C VAL A 242 -15.23 -6.27 -18.26
N ASP A 243 -15.82 -7.47 -18.33
CA ASP A 243 -16.11 -8.13 -19.61
C ASP A 243 -17.15 -7.33 -20.42
N LYS A 244 -18.20 -6.84 -19.75
CA LYS A 244 -19.20 -5.98 -20.38
C LYS A 244 -18.56 -4.70 -20.94
N GLU A 245 -17.69 -4.07 -20.17
CA GLU A 245 -16.99 -2.85 -20.60
C GLU A 245 -16.12 -3.10 -21.84
N VAL A 246 -15.32 -4.16 -21.83
CA VAL A 246 -14.47 -4.58 -22.96
C VAL A 246 -15.32 -4.84 -24.21
N ARG A 247 -16.37 -5.67 -24.10
CA ARG A 247 -17.23 -6.05 -25.24
C ARG A 247 -18.05 -4.89 -25.80
N SER A 248 -18.37 -3.90 -24.97
CA SER A 248 -19.08 -2.69 -25.42
C SER A 248 -18.22 -1.75 -26.27
N GLY A 249 -16.91 -2.04 -26.44
CA GLY A 249 -15.97 -1.20 -27.17
C GLY A 249 -15.66 0.12 -26.46
N GLY A 250 -16.00 0.25 -25.18
CA GLY A 250 -16.03 1.53 -24.46
C GLY A 250 -14.67 2.15 -24.15
N MET A 251 -13.55 1.43 -24.34
CA MET A 251 -12.27 1.81 -23.73
C MET A 251 -11.00 1.54 -24.54
N TYR A 252 -11.06 0.75 -25.61
CA TYR A 252 -9.86 0.19 -26.21
C TYR A 252 -9.92 0.37 -27.72
N GLU A 253 -8.87 0.96 -28.30
CA GLU A 253 -8.56 0.62 -29.68
C GLU A 253 -8.41 -0.90 -29.72
N GLN A 254 -9.35 -1.62 -30.35
CA GLN A 254 -9.24 -3.06 -30.53
C GLN A 254 -8.02 -3.30 -31.43
N VAL A 255 -6.84 -3.40 -30.84
CA VAL A 255 -5.55 -3.35 -31.57
C VAL A 255 -5.41 -4.45 -32.62
N ASN A 256 -6.27 -5.47 -32.63
CA ASN A 256 -6.08 -6.62 -33.51
C ASN A 256 -7.31 -7.11 -34.30
N GLY A 257 -8.38 -6.31 -34.45
CA GLY A 257 -9.54 -6.73 -35.27
C GLY A 257 -10.14 -8.10 -34.91
N LYS A 258 -9.82 -8.61 -33.71
CA LYS A 258 -10.27 -9.90 -33.17
C LYS A 258 -11.67 -9.70 -32.63
N ASP A 259 -12.61 -10.52 -33.09
CA ASP A 259 -13.97 -10.54 -32.58
C ASP A 259 -13.98 -11.13 -31.17
N THR A 260 -14.31 -10.30 -30.18
CA THR A 260 -14.35 -10.66 -28.76
C THR A 260 -15.31 -11.80 -28.47
N ASP A 261 -16.32 -12.05 -29.31
CA ASP A 261 -17.29 -13.12 -29.10
C ASP A 261 -16.69 -14.52 -29.30
N ASN A 262 -15.55 -14.62 -29.98
CA ASN A 262 -14.80 -15.86 -30.15
C ASN A 262 -13.90 -16.21 -28.94
N TYR A 263 -13.86 -15.36 -27.92
CA TYR A 263 -12.98 -15.54 -26.77
C TYR A 263 -13.75 -15.56 -25.44
N ASP A 264 -13.27 -16.37 -24.51
CA ASP A 264 -13.72 -16.42 -23.12
C ASP A 264 -12.75 -15.66 -22.22
N LEU A 265 -13.29 -14.99 -21.20
CA LEU A 265 -12.47 -14.27 -20.21
C LEU A 265 -11.68 -15.29 -19.38
N GLN A 266 -10.34 -15.23 -19.47
CA GLN A 266 -9.43 -16.13 -18.77
C GLN A 266 -8.99 -15.54 -17.43
N SER A 267 -8.51 -14.29 -17.41
CA SER A 267 -7.98 -13.66 -16.21
C SER A 267 -8.21 -12.15 -16.17
N ILE A 268 -8.30 -11.62 -14.95
CA ILE A 268 -8.19 -10.20 -14.63
C ILE A 268 -7.12 -10.05 -13.57
N GLU A 269 -5.97 -9.52 -13.95
CA GLU A 269 -4.78 -9.40 -13.10
C GLU A 269 -4.48 -7.93 -12.84
N LEU A 270 -4.27 -7.55 -11.58
CA LEU A 270 -3.90 -6.17 -11.23
C LEU A 270 -2.50 -6.14 -10.63
N SER A 271 -1.57 -5.54 -11.37
CA SER A 271 -0.22 -5.25 -10.89
C SER A 271 -0.17 -3.86 -10.25
N VAL A 272 -0.05 -3.81 -8.92
CA VAL A 272 0.02 -2.55 -8.17
C VAL A 272 1.45 -1.98 -8.22
N TRP A 273 1.57 -0.78 -8.76
CA TRP A 273 2.84 -0.06 -8.84
C TRP A 273 3.03 0.90 -7.67
N ASN A 274 1.96 1.57 -7.25
CA ASN A 274 1.99 2.57 -6.19
C ASN A 274 0.61 2.68 -5.51
N PHE A 275 0.53 3.23 -4.29
CA PHE A 275 -0.75 3.41 -3.58
C PHE A 275 -0.76 4.64 -2.65
N SER A 276 -1.93 5.16 -2.31
CA SER A 276 -2.07 6.31 -1.39
C SER A 276 -2.05 5.89 0.08
N ASP A 277 -1.99 6.87 0.97
CA ASP A 277 -2.50 6.69 2.33
C ASP A 277 -4.04 6.53 2.31
N GLU A 278 -4.64 6.11 3.42
CA GLU A 278 -6.11 6.03 3.49
C GLU A 278 -6.72 7.44 3.39
N VAL A 279 -7.65 7.59 2.45
CA VAL A 279 -8.46 8.78 2.23
C VAL A 279 -9.93 8.35 2.20
N ASP A 280 -10.73 8.91 3.09
CA ASP A 280 -12.17 8.69 3.19
C ASP A 280 -12.60 7.22 3.21
N GLY A 281 -11.83 6.36 3.90
CA GLY A 281 -12.12 4.93 4.03
C GLY A 281 -11.67 4.07 2.84
N TYR A 282 -10.85 4.63 1.95
CA TYR A 282 -10.27 3.93 0.80
C TYR A 282 -8.76 4.08 0.73
N ILE A 283 -8.09 3.07 0.17
CA ILE A 283 -6.74 3.20 -0.36
C ILE A 283 -6.85 3.20 -1.89
N TYR A 284 -6.20 4.17 -2.52
CA TYR A 284 -6.14 4.28 -3.97
C TYR A 284 -4.89 3.57 -4.47
N LEU A 285 -5.04 2.79 -5.54
CA LEU A 285 -4.00 1.97 -6.13
C LEU A 285 -3.75 2.47 -7.55
N TYR A 286 -2.50 2.76 -7.88
CA TYR A 286 -2.07 2.98 -9.25
C TYR A 286 -1.37 1.72 -9.75
N GLY A 287 -1.80 1.23 -10.91
CA GLY A 287 -1.28 0.00 -11.47
C GLY A 287 -1.77 -0.28 -12.88
N ASN A 288 -1.43 -1.47 -13.36
CA ASN A 288 -1.92 -2.00 -14.63
C ASN A 288 -2.87 -3.16 -14.38
N GLN A 289 -4.09 -3.05 -14.89
CA GLN A 289 -5.01 -4.17 -14.97
C GLN A 289 -4.86 -4.84 -16.33
N LYS A 290 -4.34 -6.05 -16.32
CA LYS A 290 -4.23 -6.92 -17.48
C LYS A 290 -5.46 -7.82 -17.54
N ILE A 291 -6.16 -7.78 -18.67
CA ILE A 291 -7.35 -8.58 -18.93
C ILE A 291 -6.99 -9.55 -20.05
N THR A 292 -7.07 -10.84 -19.79
CA THR A 292 -6.71 -11.88 -20.75
C THR A 292 -7.94 -12.66 -21.15
N TYR A 293 -8.12 -12.79 -22.46
CA TYR A 293 -9.12 -13.63 -23.08
C TYR A 293 -8.46 -14.77 -23.85
N LEU A 294 -9.08 -15.94 -23.83
CA LEU A 294 -8.61 -17.15 -24.50
C LEU A 294 -9.60 -17.58 -25.59
N ASP A 295 -9.09 -17.91 -26.77
CA ASP A 295 -9.88 -18.35 -27.91
C ASP A 295 -10.67 -19.62 -27.57
N LYS A 296 -11.99 -19.62 -27.75
CA LYS A 296 -12.87 -20.75 -27.44
C LYS A 296 -12.46 -22.05 -28.15
N GLU A 297 -11.85 -21.93 -29.33
CA GLU A 297 -11.43 -23.06 -30.14
C GLU A 297 -9.93 -23.36 -30.02
N TYR A 298 -9.20 -22.75 -29.07
CA TYR A 298 -7.75 -22.90 -29.01
C TYR A 298 -7.29 -24.36 -28.94
N LYS A 299 -7.98 -25.24 -28.20
CA LYS A 299 -7.63 -26.67 -28.11
C LYS A 299 -7.69 -27.36 -29.47
N ARG A 300 -8.78 -27.14 -30.22
CA ARG A 300 -8.95 -27.70 -31.57
C ARG A 300 -7.88 -27.16 -32.52
N LYS A 301 -7.62 -25.86 -32.48
CA LYS A 301 -6.60 -25.22 -33.31
C LYS A 301 -5.19 -25.71 -32.96
N LEU A 302 -4.91 -25.95 -31.69
CA LEU A 302 -3.62 -26.48 -31.21
C LEU A 302 -3.37 -27.92 -31.70
N GLU A 303 -4.40 -28.77 -31.71
CA GLU A 303 -4.33 -30.14 -32.24
C GLU A 303 -4.03 -30.18 -33.76
N GLU A 304 -4.43 -29.13 -34.50
CA GLU A 304 -4.20 -28.99 -35.94
C GLU A 304 -2.82 -28.42 -36.29
N MET A 305 -2.04 -27.96 -35.30
CA MET A 305 -0.72 -27.38 -35.48
C MET A 305 0.39 -28.42 -35.52
N THR A 306 1.47 -28.09 -36.22
CA THR A 306 2.68 -28.91 -36.20
C THR A 306 3.40 -28.79 -34.84
N LEU A 307 4.19 -29.80 -34.47
CA LEU A 307 5.01 -29.79 -33.24
C LEU A 307 5.94 -28.57 -33.16
N GLU A 308 6.53 -28.17 -34.29
CA GLU A 308 7.45 -27.02 -34.36
C GLU A 308 6.70 -25.70 -34.12
N GLU A 309 5.47 -25.59 -34.60
CA GLU A 309 4.61 -24.45 -34.28
C GLU A 309 4.19 -24.51 -32.82
N GLN A 310 3.77 -25.66 -32.28
CA GLN A 310 3.31 -25.86 -30.89
C GLN A 310 4.28 -25.33 -29.83
N TYR A 311 5.60 -25.48 -30.04
CA TYR A 311 6.64 -25.02 -29.12
C TYR A 311 7.21 -23.62 -29.44
N SER A 312 6.60 -22.86 -30.36
CA SER A 312 7.00 -21.47 -30.61
C SER A 312 6.39 -20.51 -29.57
N ASP A 313 7.17 -19.54 -29.11
CA ASP A 313 6.72 -18.50 -28.17
C ASP A 313 5.50 -17.70 -28.71
N ASP A 314 5.37 -17.61 -30.04
CA ASP A 314 4.27 -16.92 -30.75
C ASP A 314 2.89 -17.59 -30.55
N ASN A 315 2.83 -18.83 -30.10
CA ASN A 315 1.56 -19.54 -29.98
C ASN A 315 0.62 -18.94 -28.94
N ARG A 316 1.17 -18.48 -27.83
CA ARG A 316 0.38 -17.83 -26.79
C ARG A 316 -0.33 -16.60 -27.34
N GLU A 317 0.35 -15.81 -28.17
CA GLU A 317 -0.20 -14.59 -28.77
C GLU A 317 -1.26 -14.88 -29.84
N LYS A 318 -1.18 -16.03 -30.51
CA LYS A 318 -2.22 -16.48 -31.47
C LYS A 318 -3.56 -16.68 -30.77
N PHE A 319 -3.57 -17.40 -29.65
CA PHE A 319 -4.79 -17.82 -28.96
C PHE A 319 -5.26 -16.87 -27.86
N THR A 320 -4.43 -15.92 -27.43
CA THR A 320 -4.82 -14.95 -26.43
C THR A 320 -5.16 -13.60 -27.04
N TYR A 321 -6.06 -12.89 -26.37
CA TYR A 321 -6.35 -11.49 -26.60
C TYR A 321 -6.17 -10.76 -25.27
N GLN A 322 -5.19 -9.86 -25.21
CA GLN A 322 -4.81 -9.17 -23.98
C GLN A 322 -5.08 -7.69 -24.09
N ILE A 323 -5.63 -7.14 -23.02
CA ILE A 323 -5.87 -5.70 -22.83
C ILE A 323 -5.11 -5.27 -21.58
N ASN A 324 -4.41 -4.15 -21.66
CA ASN A 324 -3.70 -3.56 -20.53
C ASN A 324 -4.29 -2.18 -20.22
N VAL A 325 -4.66 -1.95 -18.96
CA VAL A 325 -5.31 -0.74 -18.49
C VAL A 325 -4.47 -0.11 -17.38
N LYS A 326 -3.73 0.95 -17.71
CA LYS A 326 -3.09 1.80 -16.71
C LYS A 326 -4.13 2.75 -16.12
N ALA A 327 -4.41 2.62 -14.83
CA ALA A 327 -5.48 3.38 -14.18
C ALA A 327 -5.24 3.55 -12.67
N VAL A 328 -6.03 4.46 -12.07
CA VAL A 328 -6.24 4.46 -10.62
C VAL A 328 -7.44 3.59 -10.28
N PHE A 329 -7.26 2.75 -9.27
CA PHE A 329 -8.29 1.94 -8.64
C PHE A 329 -8.46 2.41 -7.19
N ARG A 330 -9.56 2.05 -6.55
CA ARG A 330 -9.75 2.20 -5.11
C ARG A 330 -10.21 0.88 -4.51
N ILE A 331 -9.77 0.65 -3.29
CA ILE A 331 -10.18 -0.49 -2.46
C ILE A 331 -10.60 0.04 -1.09
N SER A 332 -11.72 -0.45 -0.57
CA SER A 332 -12.20 -0.02 0.75
C SER A 332 -11.32 -0.61 1.86
N ILE A 333 -11.18 0.12 2.97
CA ILE A 333 -10.44 -0.37 4.13
C ILE A 333 -11.04 -1.67 4.68
N ASP A 334 -12.36 -1.81 4.63
CA ASP A 334 -13.04 -3.03 5.10
C ASP A 334 -12.67 -4.24 4.23
N GLU A 335 -12.59 -4.07 2.91
CA GLU A 335 -12.14 -5.12 2.00
C GLU A 335 -10.70 -5.54 2.29
N ILE A 336 -9.80 -4.57 2.51
CA ILE A 336 -8.41 -4.87 2.86
C ILE A 336 -8.35 -5.64 4.17
N LYS A 337 -9.08 -5.21 5.21
CA LYS A 337 -9.12 -5.91 6.50
C LYS A 337 -9.64 -7.33 6.38
N ASN A 338 -10.61 -7.57 5.49
CA ASN A 338 -11.21 -8.88 5.26
C ASN A 338 -10.32 -9.79 4.40
N SER A 339 -9.34 -9.24 3.68
CA SER A 339 -8.44 -10.01 2.80
C SER A 339 -7.69 -11.13 3.51
N SER A 340 -7.48 -11.05 4.84
CA SER A 340 -6.85 -12.13 5.60
C SER A 340 -7.71 -13.39 5.73
N ASN A 341 -9.02 -13.29 5.46
CA ASN A 341 -9.98 -14.39 5.52
C ASN A 341 -10.48 -14.81 4.12
N GLU A 342 -10.09 -14.09 3.07
CA GLU A 342 -10.63 -14.23 1.72
C GLU A 342 -9.54 -14.66 0.72
N THR A 343 -9.98 -15.21 -0.41
CA THR A 343 -9.07 -15.65 -1.48
C THR A 343 -8.62 -14.49 -2.36
N TYR A 344 -9.41 -13.43 -2.47
CA TYR A 344 -9.16 -12.26 -3.31
C TYR A 344 -9.91 -11.04 -2.77
N VAL A 345 -9.51 -9.84 -3.18
CA VAL A 345 -10.18 -8.58 -2.79
C VAL A 345 -10.91 -7.92 -3.95
N ASN A 346 -12.02 -7.26 -3.66
CA ASN A 346 -12.74 -6.38 -4.58
C ASN A 346 -12.11 -4.99 -4.64
N TYR A 347 -12.08 -4.43 -5.85
CA TYR A 347 -11.58 -3.08 -6.09
C TYR A 347 -12.35 -2.48 -7.27
N GLU A 348 -12.40 -1.15 -7.31
CA GLU A 348 -13.14 -0.40 -8.31
C GLU A 348 -12.19 0.46 -9.12
N ARG A 349 -12.43 0.59 -10.43
CA ARG A 349 -11.66 1.53 -11.26
C ARG A 349 -12.20 2.94 -11.06
N VAL A 350 -11.32 3.86 -10.68
CA VAL A 350 -11.64 5.28 -10.48
C VAL A 350 -11.54 6.03 -11.80
N SER A 351 -10.45 5.83 -12.53
CA SER A 351 -10.22 6.54 -13.79
C SER A 351 -10.76 5.73 -14.96
N LYS A 352 -11.71 6.31 -15.70
CA LYS A 352 -12.07 5.76 -17.01
C LYS A 352 -10.91 6.10 -17.98
N SER A 353 -10.05 5.12 -18.26
CA SER A 353 -8.96 5.02 -19.28
C SER A 353 -8.91 6.09 -20.41
N PRO A 354 -7.74 6.38 -21.00
CA PRO A 354 -6.75 7.31 -20.49
C PRO A 354 -6.23 8.14 -21.68
N ASP A 355 -7.01 9.10 -22.18
CA ASP A 355 -6.42 10.09 -23.10
C ASP A 355 -5.57 11.10 -22.30
N ILE A 356 -4.68 10.54 -21.47
CA ILE A 356 -3.78 11.23 -20.57
C ILE A 356 -2.38 10.94 -21.12
N SER A 357 -1.81 11.94 -21.79
CA SER A 357 -0.51 11.86 -22.42
C SER A 357 0.60 11.53 -21.41
N GLY A 358 1.59 10.75 -21.85
CA GLY A 358 2.81 10.49 -21.10
C GLY A 358 2.70 9.37 -20.06
N ASP A 359 3.84 9.04 -19.44
CA ASP A 359 3.89 8.04 -18.39
C ASP A 359 3.54 8.64 -17.02
N TRP A 360 2.66 7.96 -16.28
CA TRP A 360 2.27 8.43 -14.97
C TRP A 360 3.36 8.11 -13.96
N SER A 361 3.89 9.14 -13.32
CA SER A 361 5.01 9.01 -12.40
C SER A 361 4.54 8.86 -10.96
N ARG A 362 3.53 9.65 -10.56
CA ARG A 362 3.05 9.79 -9.18
C ARG A 362 1.61 10.24 -9.18
N PHE A 363 0.91 9.98 -8.09
CA PHE A 363 -0.41 10.52 -7.85
C PHE A 363 -0.58 10.90 -6.38
N ILE A 364 -1.52 11.82 -6.13
CA ILE A 364 -2.02 12.16 -4.80
C ILE A 364 -3.54 12.15 -4.85
N VAL A 365 -4.17 11.92 -3.70
CA VAL A 365 -5.62 11.97 -3.55
C VAL A 365 -5.94 13.08 -2.58
N ASP A 366 -6.83 13.99 -2.98
CA ASP A 366 -7.36 15.03 -2.12
C ASP A 366 -8.87 15.10 -2.30
N LYS A 367 -9.59 14.80 -1.20
CA LYS A 367 -11.06 14.69 -1.18
C LYS A 367 -11.53 13.77 -2.31
N ASN A 368 -12.37 14.30 -3.20
CA ASN A 368 -12.98 13.58 -4.30
C ASN A 368 -12.15 13.60 -5.60
N ASN A 369 -10.89 14.01 -5.55
CA ASN A 369 -10.06 14.13 -6.75
C ASN A 369 -8.75 13.35 -6.60
N VAL A 370 -8.38 12.66 -7.67
CA VAL A 370 -7.04 12.11 -7.85
C VAL A 370 -6.25 13.01 -8.78
N TYR A 371 -5.12 13.51 -8.31
CA TYR A 371 -4.19 14.28 -9.14
C TYR A 371 -3.04 13.38 -9.56
N VAL A 372 -2.83 13.25 -10.87
CA VAL A 372 -1.78 12.43 -11.46
C VAL A 372 -0.76 13.32 -12.14
N ILE A 373 0.52 13.05 -11.90
CA ILE A 373 1.65 13.72 -12.54
C ILE A 373 2.15 12.86 -13.68
N ASN A 374 2.15 13.45 -14.88
CA ASN A 374 2.60 12.81 -16.11
C ASN A 374 3.77 13.57 -16.72
N GLU A 375 4.64 12.85 -17.42
CA GLU A 375 5.70 13.45 -18.22
C GLU A 375 5.64 12.89 -19.64
N ASP A 376 5.94 13.72 -20.65
CA ASP A 376 6.09 13.25 -22.03
C ASP A 376 7.04 12.03 -22.07
N GLU A 377 6.78 11.08 -22.98
CA GLU A 377 7.66 9.93 -23.18
C GLU A 377 9.10 10.37 -23.45
N TYR A 378 10.05 9.61 -22.90
CA TYR A 378 11.47 9.86 -23.13
C TYR A 378 11.77 9.72 -24.64
N THR A 379 12.31 10.78 -25.24
CA THR A 379 12.93 10.70 -26.56
C THR A 379 14.33 11.27 -26.49
N ASP A 380 15.32 10.60 -27.10
CA ASP A 380 16.72 11.07 -27.18
C ASP A 380 16.89 12.38 -27.98
N LYS A 381 15.80 12.93 -28.52
CA LYS A 381 15.81 14.05 -29.47
C LYS A 381 15.54 15.40 -28.80
N GLU A 382 14.97 15.43 -27.60
CA GLU A 382 14.54 16.68 -26.96
C GLU A 382 15.19 16.90 -25.59
N ALA A 383 15.82 18.07 -25.43
CA ALA A 383 16.37 18.53 -24.13
C ALA A 383 15.29 18.98 -23.12
N TYR A 384 14.01 18.88 -23.51
CA TYR A 384 12.87 19.36 -22.74
C TYR A 384 11.77 18.31 -22.75
N ARG A 385 11.00 18.24 -21.65
CA ARG A 385 9.74 17.49 -21.60
C ARG A 385 8.67 18.31 -20.94
N ASN A 386 7.42 18.12 -21.34
CA ASN A 386 6.31 18.68 -20.60
C ASN A 386 6.00 17.78 -19.42
N LEU A 387 5.82 18.41 -18.27
CA LEU A 387 5.17 17.84 -17.12
C LEU A 387 3.72 18.31 -17.12
N TYR A 388 2.81 17.37 -16.94
CA TYR A 388 1.38 17.61 -16.85
C TYR A 388 0.88 17.19 -15.48
N ILE A 389 -0.16 17.88 -15.01
CA ILE A 389 -0.97 17.40 -13.89
C ILE A 389 -2.40 17.29 -14.39
N TYR A 390 -2.96 16.10 -14.24
CA TYR A 390 -4.36 15.83 -14.52
C TYR A 390 -5.11 15.64 -13.21
N SER A 391 -6.31 16.21 -13.12
CA SER A 391 -7.25 15.97 -12.05
C SER A 391 -8.30 14.99 -12.55
N ILE A 392 -8.56 13.94 -11.78
CA ILE A 392 -9.55 12.90 -12.06
C ILE A 392 -10.61 12.98 -10.96
N ASP A 393 -11.84 13.28 -11.35
CA ASP A 393 -12.98 13.26 -10.42
C ASP A 393 -13.33 11.80 -10.10
N VAL A 394 -13.35 11.46 -8.81
CA VAL A 394 -13.47 10.07 -8.36
C VAL A 394 -14.84 9.46 -8.69
N ASP A 395 -15.91 10.25 -8.66
CA ASP A 395 -17.27 9.75 -8.84
C ASP A 395 -17.60 9.52 -10.33
N THR A 396 -17.14 10.42 -11.19
CA THR A 396 -17.42 10.38 -12.63
C THR A 396 -16.35 9.66 -13.43
N GLY A 397 -15.13 9.59 -12.89
CA GLY A 397 -13.92 9.10 -13.56
C GLY A 397 -13.41 9.99 -14.70
N LEU A 398 -13.98 11.19 -14.85
CA LEU A 398 -13.58 12.17 -15.86
C LEU A 398 -12.28 12.85 -15.45
N ASN A 399 -11.38 13.03 -16.41
CA ASN A 399 -10.10 13.69 -16.19
C ASN A 399 -10.01 15.05 -16.91
N LYS A 400 -9.18 15.94 -16.39
CA LYS A 400 -8.89 17.25 -16.97
C LYS A 400 -7.44 17.65 -16.70
N GLU A 401 -6.74 18.15 -17.72
CA GLU A 401 -5.44 18.82 -17.54
C GLU A 401 -5.64 20.10 -16.71
N VAL A 402 -4.99 20.18 -15.55
CA VAL A 402 -5.04 21.36 -14.67
C VAL A 402 -3.73 22.12 -14.65
N TYR A 403 -2.64 21.50 -15.11
CA TYR A 403 -1.33 22.13 -15.18
C TYR A 403 -0.49 21.54 -16.31
N LYS A 404 0.28 22.41 -16.97
CA LYS A 404 1.30 22.04 -17.94
C LYS A 404 2.52 22.93 -17.78
N LYS A 405 3.71 22.33 -17.72
CA LYS A 405 4.98 23.06 -17.68
C LYS A 405 6.07 22.35 -18.46
N LYS A 406 6.76 23.11 -19.30
CA LYS A 406 7.98 22.67 -19.96
C LYS A 406 9.13 22.63 -18.96
N ARG A 407 9.72 21.46 -18.76
CA ARG A 407 10.85 21.20 -17.86
C ARG A 407 12.10 20.90 -18.68
N PHE A 408 13.20 21.56 -18.35
CA PHE A 408 14.51 21.25 -18.91
C PHE A 408 15.09 20.05 -18.16
N PHE A 409 15.47 19.00 -18.89
CA PHE A 409 16.20 17.88 -18.33
C PHE A 409 17.66 18.06 -18.70
N LEU A 410 18.49 18.37 -17.70
CA LEU A 410 19.93 18.22 -17.84
C LEU A 410 20.18 16.71 -17.98
N GLY A 411 20.59 16.27 -19.17
CA GLY A 411 21.15 14.93 -19.33
C GLY A 411 22.30 14.77 -18.33
N ASN A 412 22.39 13.59 -17.71
CA ASN A 412 23.59 13.24 -16.95
C ASN A 412 24.76 13.22 -17.94
N ASP A 413 25.60 14.26 -17.88
CA ASP A 413 27.00 14.17 -18.32
C ASP A 413 27.83 13.44 -17.26
#